data_AF-A0AAV8GS90-F1
#
_entry.id   AF-A0AAV8GS90-F1
#
_cell.length_a   1.000
_cell.length_b   1.000
_cell.length_c   1.000
_cell.angle_alpha   90.00
_cell.angle_beta   90.00
_cell.angle_gamma   90.00
#
_symmetry.space_group_name_H-M   'P 1'
#
loop_
_entity.id
_entity.type
_entity.pdbx_description
1 polymer ?
#
loop_
_entity_poly.entity_id
_entity_poly.type
_entity_poly.pdbx_seq_one_letter_code
_entity_poly.pdbx_strand_id
1 'polypeptide(L)'
;MKEKKYILSDYDSLSTSEKLKTPLLSLSRKGMATGIYQNDDEETFTVTFPAHDILTTVTSSGAVAANWIATTRQLNQQRPDQLIVGLDLEWRPTFQRGADANFTALIQLCVDQRCLIFQIIHADVIPDELSEFLSDARFRFVGVGIDADVAKLEEDYELTVANPVDLRVLAAEKMDRPELSTAGLATLVKEIMGLRMSKPRHIRASEWDRERLTLHQIKYACADAFASFEIGRRLFYDEI
;
A
#
# COMPACT_ATOMS: atom_id res chain seq x y z
N MET A 1 -10.17 -26.40 17.83
CA MET A 1 -10.91 -25.12 17.69
C MET A 1 -10.22 -24.09 18.57
N LYS A 2 -9.44 -23.17 17.98
CA LYS A 2 -8.86 -22.04 18.71
C LYS A 2 -9.63 -20.77 18.32
N GLU A 3 -9.98 -19.97 19.32
CA GLU A 3 -10.77 -18.75 19.20
C GLU A 3 -10.04 -17.69 18.37
N LYS A 4 -10.77 -17.08 17.42
CA LYS A 4 -10.36 -15.87 16.70
C LYS A 4 -10.40 -14.70 17.67
N LYS A 5 -9.27 -14.01 17.88
CA LYS A 5 -9.20 -12.83 18.75
C LYS A 5 -9.43 -11.57 17.89
N TYR A 6 -10.67 -11.09 17.86
CA TYR A 6 -11.04 -9.83 17.23
C TYR A 6 -10.59 -8.66 18.11
N ILE A 7 -10.00 -7.61 17.53
CA ILE A 7 -9.87 -6.30 18.16
C ILE A 7 -10.83 -5.37 17.42
N LEU A 8 -11.96 -5.06 18.06
CA LEU A 8 -13.04 -4.23 17.51
C LEU A 8 -12.71 -2.74 17.67
N SER A 9 -13.16 -1.93 16.71
CA SER A 9 -13.12 -0.46 16.79
C SER A 9 -14.31 0.07 17.62
N ASP A 10 -14.23 1.32 18.08
CA ASP A 10 -15.18 2.00 19.00
C ASP A 10 -16.65 2.14 18.50
N TYR A 11 -17.06 1.42 17.46
CA TYR A 11 -18.43 1.40 16.94
C TYR A 11 -19.35 0.39 17.65
N ASP A 12 -18.78 -0.63 18.29
CA ASP A 12 -19.54 -1.73 18.91
C ASP A 12 -20.04 -1.45 20.33
N SER A 13 -19.80 -0.25 20.89
CA SER A 13 -20.29 0.14 22.22
C SER A 13 -21.70 0.74 22.25
N LEU A 14 -22.41 0.80 21.12
CA LEU A 14 -23.75 1.40 21.03
C LEU A 14 -24.88 0.38 21.13
N SER A 15 -25.94 0.75 21.86
CA SER A 15 -27.09 -0.13 22.14
C SER A 15 -28.00 -0.34 20.92
N THR A 16 -28.66 -1.51 20.84
CA THR A 16 -29.54 -1.91 19.74
C THR A 16 -30.70 -0.92 19.49
N SER A 17 -31.13 -0.18 20.52
CA SER A 17 -32.21 0.81 20.43
C SER A 17 -31.77 2.16 19.83
N GLU A 18 -30.47 2.47 19.85
CA GLU A 18 -29.92 3.69 19.21
C GLU A 18 -29.74 3.51 17.71
N LYS A 19 -29.66 2.26 17.21
CA LYS A 19 -29.48 1.93 15.79
C LYS A 19 -30.74 2.13 14.93
N LEU A 20 -31.93 2.28 15.53
CA LEU A 20 -33.23 2.25 14.83
C LEU A 20 -33.96 3.60 14.73
N LYS A 21 -33.36 4.72 15.15
CA LYS A 21 -34.04 6.03 15.23
C LYS A 21 -33.37 7.21 14.50
N THR A 22 -32.40 6.98 13.63
CA THR A 22 -31.69 8.08 12.95
C THR A 22 -32.06 8.13 11.45
N PRO A 23 -32.58 9.27 10.92
CA PRO A 23 -32.97 9.41 9.53
C PRO A 23 -31.76 9.36 8.57
N LEU A 24 -32.03 9.09 7.29
CA LEU A 24 -31.11 9.20 6.14
C LEU A 24 -30.26 10.49 6.18
N LEU A 25 -29.08 10.43 6.80
CA LEU A 25 -27.99 11.41 6.73
C LEU A 25 -26.75 10.82 7.42
N SER A 26 -26.08 9.85 6.79
CA SER A 26 -24.65 9.60 7.06
C SER A 26 -23.95 8.87 5.90
N LEU A 27 -23.73 9.56 4.78
CA LEU A 27 -22.52 9.33 3.94
C LEU A 27 -21.24 9.81 4.67
N SER A 28 -21.31 9.94 5.99
CA SER A 28 -20.21 10.30 6.86
C SER A 28 -19.30 9.09 7.09
N ARG A 29 -18.19 9.09 6.36
CA ARG A 29 -16.84 8.79 6.90
C ARG A 29 -16.53 7.31 7.20
N LYS A 30 -16.56 6.43 6.21
CA LYS A 30 -15.86 5.13 6.35
C LYS A 30 -14.34 5.35 6.25
N GLY A 31 -13.59 4.83 7.22
CA GLY A 31 -12.13 4.80 7.17
C GLY A 31 -11.65 3.82 6.10
N MET A 32 -10.50 4.10 5.47
CA MET A 32 -9.96 3.30 4.39
C MET A 32 -9.52 1.90 4.86
N ALA A 33 -8.55 1.81 5.76
CA ALA A 33 -8.17 0.54 6.38
C ALA A 33 -8.87 0.38 7.74
N THR A 34 -9.80 -0.56 7.84
CA THR A 34 -10.68 -0.73 9.01
C THR A 34 -10.17 -1.79 9.98
N GLY A 35 -9.45 -2.81 9.51
CA GLY A 35 -8.95 -3.90 10.35
C GLY A 35 -7.64 -4.52 9.87
N ILE A 36 -7.00 -5.29 10.74
CA ILE A 36 -5.88 -6.19 10.39
C ILE A 36 -5.95 -7.42 11.30
N TYR A 37 -5.70 -8.60 10.74
CA TYR A 37 -5.45 -9.82 11.50
C TYR A 37 -4.37 -10.66 10.83
N GLN A 38 -3.62 -11.42 11.63
CA GLN A 38 -2.62 -12.37 11.15
C GLN A 38 -3.30 -13.70 10.79
N ASN A 39 -2.84 -14.33 9.71
CA ASN A 39 -3.33 -15.64 9.27
C ASN A 39 -2.60 -16.77 10.01
N ASP A 40 -2.90 -18.02 9.65
CA ASP A 40 -2.32 -19.19 10.31
C ASP A 40 -0.82 -19.38 10.02
N ASP A 41 -0.33 -18.83 8.91
CA ASP A 41 1.10 -18.70 8.64
C ASP A 41 1.63 -17.39 9.28
N GLU A 42 2.85 -17.43 9.84
CA GLU A 42 3.38 -16.27 10.58
C GLU A 42 3.68 -15.06 9.67
N GLU A 43 3.68 -15.25 8.34
CA GLU A 43 4.13 -14.28 7.35
C GLU A 43 2.99 -13.56 6.62
N THR A 44 1.74 -14.00 6.72
CA THR A 44 0.61 -13.34 6.05
C THR A 44 -0.42 -12.74 7.00
N PHE A 45 -1.03 -11.67 6.52
CA PHE A 45 -2.01 -10.88 7.22
C PHE A 45 -3.16 -10.57 6.26
N THR A 46 -4.34 -10.33 6.80
CA THR A 46 -5.44 -9.74 6.04
C THR A 46 -5.72 -8.35 6.57
N VAL A 47 -5.65 -7.35 5.68
CA VAL A 47 -6.02 -5.96 5.97
C VAL A 47 -7.37 -5.69 5.33
N THR A 48 -8.34 -5.31 6.17
CA THR A 48 -9.73 -5.10 5.74
C THR A 48 -9.98 -3.64 5.38
N PHE A 49 -10.68 -3.44 4.28
CA PHE A 49 -11.18 -2.18 3.73
C PHE A 49 -12.71 -2.29 3.53
N PRO A 50 -13.46 -1.19 3.37
CA PRO A 50 -14.93 -1.22 3.27
C PRO A 50 -15.53 -2.17 2.21
N ALA A 51 -14.79 -2.54 1.17
CA ALA A 51 -15.23 -3.42 0.09
C ALA A 51 -14.19 -4.49 -0.32
N HIS A 52 -13.05 -4.55 0.37
CA HIS A 52 -11.93 -5.40 -0.01
C HIS A 52 -11.26 -5.99 1.23
N ASP A 53 -10.82 -7.23 1.13
CA ASP A 53 -9.85 -7.81 2.02
C ASP A 53 -8.57 -8.02 1.22
N ILE A 54 -7.46 -7.48 1.72
CA ILE A 54 -6.17 -7.55 1.05
C ILE A 54 -5.31 -8.57 1.77
N LEU A 55 -4.90 -9.61 1.05
CA LEU A 55 -3.93 -10.60 1.52
C LEU A 55 -2.53 -9.97 1.43
N THR A 56 -1.94 -9.73 2.59
CA THR A 56 -0.67 -9.04 2.74
C THR A 56 0.40 -10.01 3.20
N THR A 57 1.38 -10.27 2.34
CA THR A 57 2.59 -11.04 2.67
C THR A 57 3.66 -10.09 3.20
N VAL A 58 4.14 -10.33 4.41
CA VAL A 58 5.24 -9.58 5.03
C VAL A 58 6.43 -10.51 5.13
N THR A 59 7.53 -10.19 4.45
CA THR A 59 8.68 -11.10 4.42
C THR A 59 9.98 -10.34 4.20
N SER A 60 11.08 -10.92 4.66
CA SER A 60 12.44 -10.58 4.23
C SER A 60 13.08 -11.69 3.39
N SER A 61 12.37 -12.80 3.12
CA SER A 61 12.91 -13.87 2.28
C SER A 61 12.74 -13.53 0.80
N GLY A 62 13.85 -13.50 0.07
CA GLY A 62 13.86 -13.31 -1.38
C GLY A 62 13.06 -14.41 -2.11
N ALA A 63 13.09 -15.65 -1.61
CA ALA A 63 12.31 -16.75 -2.18
C ALA A 63 10.79 -16.52 -2.04
N VAL A 64 10.33 -16.01 -0.89
CA VAL A 64 8.91 -15.69 -0.67
C VAL A 64 8.50 -14.50 -1.55
N ALA A 65 9.34 -13.48 -1.67
CA ALA A 65 9.10 -12.35 -2.57
C ALA A 65 9.02 -12.77 -4.05
N ALA A 66 9.96 -13.59 -4.52
CA ALA A 66 9.96 -14.17 -5.87
C ALA A 66 8.68 -14.98 -6.14
N ASN A 67 8.29 -15.84 -5.21
CA ASN A 67 7.06 -16.62 -5.34
C ASN A 67 5.81 -15.74 -5.35
N TRP A 68 5.78 -14.67 -4.54
CA TRP A 68 4.69 -13.70 -4.56
C TRP A 68 4.55 -13.06 -5.96
N ILE A 69 5.67 -12.65 -6.57
CA ILE A 69 5.74 -12.03 -7.90
C ILE A 69 5.30 -13.02 -8.99
N ALA A 70 5.84 -14.24 -8.98
CA ALA A 70 5.48 -15.30 -9.92
C ALA A 70 3.97 -15.58 -9.88
N THR A 71 3.42 -15.69 -8.67
CA THR A 71 1.97 -15.86 -8.46
C THR A 71 1.18 -14.64 -8.97
N THR A 72 1.68 -13.42 -8.76
CA THR A 72 1.03 -12.19 -9.24
C THR A 72 0.94 -12.18 -10.77
N ARG A 73 2.04 -12.53 -11.45
CA ARG A 73 2.07 -12.67 -12.92
C ARG A 73 1.11 -13.76 -13.39
N GLN A 74 1.10 -14.93 -12.73
CA GLN A 74 0.22 -16.04 -13.09
C GLN A 74 -1.26 -15.67 -12.97
N LEU A 75 -1.66 -15.05 -11.86
CA LEU A 75 -3.06 -14.64 -11.64
C LEU A 75 -3.52 -13.56 -12.64
N ASN A 76 -2.58 -12.75 -13.14
CA ASN A 76 -2.85 -11.67 -14.08
C ASN A 76 -2.43 -11.98 -15.53
N GLN A 77 -2.24 -13.26 -15.88
CA GLN A 77 -1.82 -13.69 -17.23
C GLN A 77 -2.78 -13.25 -18.36
N GLN A 78 -4.04 -12.92 -18.04
CA GLN A 78 -5.03 -12.42 -19.01
C GLN A 78 -4.87 -10.92 -19.31
N ARG A 79 -4.04 -10.20 -18.54
CA ARG A 79 -3.74 -8.77 -18.71
C ARG A 79 -2.21 -8.55 -18.69
N PRO A 80 -1.44 -9.24 -19.55
CA PRO A 80 0.02 -9.29 -19.43
C PRO A 80 0.70 -7.95 -19.73
N ASP A 81 0.02 -7.03 -20.42
CA ASP A 81 0.63 -5.80 -20.94
C ASP A 81 0.12 -4.51 -20.26
N GLN A 82 -0.71 -4.62 -19.22
CA GLN A 82 -1.36 -3.46 -18.60
C GLN A 82 -1.58 -3.62 -17.09
N LEU A 83 -0.68 -4.32 -16.40
CA LEU A 83 -0.79 -4.46 -14.96
C LEU A 83 -0.60 -3.10 -14.27
N ILE A 84 -1.52 -2.75 -13.37
CA ILE A 84 -1.37 -1.60 -12.49
C ILE A 84 -0.88 -2.14 -11.15
N VAL A 85 0.21 -1.56 -10.65
CA VAL A 85 0.87 -1.98 -9.42
C VAL A 85 0.98 -0.76 -8.50
N GLY A 86 0.33 -0.78 -7.35
CA GLY A 86 0.57 0.21 -6.31
C GLY A 86 1.96 0.02 -5.74
N LEU A 87 2.79 1.07 -5.79
CA LEU A 87 4.14 1.10 -5.23
C LEU A 87 4.21 2.20 -4.16
N ASP A 88 4.79 1.86 -3.02
CA ASP A 88 5.20 2.80 -1.99
C ASP A 88 6.43 2.24 -1.26
N LEU A 89 7.20 3.12 -0.63
CA LEU A 89 8.43 2.78 0.09
C LEU A 89 8.42 3.38 1.48
N GLU A 90 9.12 2.73 2.42
CA GLU A 90 9.31 3.27 3.76
C GLU A 90 10.76 3.09 4.22
N TRP A 91 11.27 4.05 4.99
CA TRP A 91 12.63 4.07 5.51
C TRP A 91 12.70 4.81 6.85
N ARG A 92 13.74 4.56 7.64
CA ARG A 92 13.84 5.15 8.98
C ARG A 92 14.08 6.66 8.88
N PRO A 93 13.27 7.54 9.48
CA PRO A 93 13.53 8.98 9.40
C PRO A 93 14.85 9.37 10.09
N THR A 94 15.71 10.11 9.38
CA THR A 94 16.98 10.62 9.92
C THR A 94 16.87 12.10 10.23
N PHE A 95 17.07 12.49 11.49
CA PHE A 95 16.95 13.89 11.94
C PHE A 95 18.29 14.56 12.31
N GLN A 96 19.40 13.83 12.21
CA GLN A 96 20.74 14.32 12.57
C GLN A 96 21.59 14.54 11.32
N ARG A 97 22.32 15.67 11.28
CA ARG A 97 23.32 15.93 10.24
C ARG A 97 24.50 14.98 10.43
N GLY A 98 24.84 14.23 9.39
CA GLY A 98 25.97 13.29 9.39
C GLY A 98 25.66 11.90 9.96
N ALA A 99 24.38 11.53 10.09
CA ALA A 99 24.01 10.16 10.40
C ALA A 99 24.20 9.23 9.20
N ASP A 100 24.21 7.92 9.47
CA ASP A 100 24.37 6.87 8.47
C ASP A 100 23.35 6.97 7.32
N ALA A 101 23.71 6.38 6.18
CA ALA A 101 22.87 6.34 5.00
C ALA A 101 21.51 5.73 5.34
N ASN A 102 20.46 6.45 4.95
CA ASN A 102 19.08 6.10 5.25
C ASN A 102 18.52 5.22 4.12
N PHE A 103 18.88 3.93 4.11
CA PHE A 103 18.43 3.00 3.09
C PHE A 103 16.92 2.74 3.16
N THR A 104 16.33 2.48 2.00
CA THR A 104 14.95 2.00 1.88
C THR A 104 14.76 0.74 2.69
N ALA A 105 13.87 0.77 3.69
CA ALA A 105 13.67 -0.36 4.60
C ALA A 105 12.67 -1.36 4.03
N LEU A 106 11.61 -0.85 3.40
CA LEU A 106 10.49 -1.63 2.89
C LEU A 106 10.16 -1.25 1.46
N ILE A 107 9.84 -2.25 0.64
CA ILE A 107 9.14 -2.08 -0.64
C ILE A 107 7.73 -2.61 -0.48
N GLN A 108 6.72 -1.81 -0.82
CA GLN A 108 5.34 -2.27 -0.88
C GLN A 108 4.85 -2.36 -2.31
N LEU A 109 4.30 -3.52 -2.69
CA LEU A 109 3.70 -3.75 -3.99
C LEU A 109 2.27 -4.26 -3.82
N CYS A 110 1.29 -3.59 -4.42
CA CYS A 110 -0.10 -4.04 -4.37
C CYS A 110 -0.67 -4.23 -5.78
N VAL A 111 -1.27 -5.41 -6.00
CA VAL A 111 -1.96 -5.77 -7.24
C VAL A 111 -3.24 -6.50 -6.86
N ASP A 112 -4.37 -5.98 -7.33
CA ASP A 112 -5.71 -6.48 -6.99
C ASP A 112 -5.90 -6.59 -5.46
N GLN A 113 -6.11 -7.81 -4.94
CA GLN A 113 -6.31 -8.09 -3.52
C GLN A 113 -5.07 -8.68 -2.84
N ARG A 114 -3.89 -8.47 -3.43
CA ARG A 114 -2.61 -8.98 -2.90
C ARG A 114 -1.65 -7.82 -2.67
N CYS A 115 -1.04 -7.79 -1.50
CA CYS A 115 0.00 -6.85 -1.14
C CYS A 115 1.26 -7.63 -0.73
N LEU A 116 2.42 -7.21 -1.22
CA LEU A 116 3.73 -7.61 -0.70
C LEU A 116 4.28 -6.45 0.11
N ILE A 117 4.78 -6.73 1.30
CA ILE A 117 5.63 -5.84 2.09
C ILE A 117 6.97 -6.58 2.23
N PHE A 118 7.92 -6.22 1.38
CA PHE A 118 9.25 -6.82 1.37
C PHE A 118 10.20 -5.96 2.20
N GLN A 119 10.67 -6.50 3.32
CA GLN A 119 11.63 -5.83 4.20
C GLN A 119 13.04 -5.92 3.60
N ILE A 120 13.28 -5.21 2.50
CA ILE A 120 14.49 -5.32 1.67
C ILE A 120 15.79 -5.07 2.46
N ILE A 121 15.76 -4.22 3.48
CA ILE A 121 16.93 -3.98 4.34
C ILE A 121 17.38 -5.20 5.15
N HIS A 122 16.47 -6.15 5.38
CA HIS A 122 16.72 -7.42 6.06
C HIS A 122 16.75 -8.61 5.10
N ALA A 123 16.77 -8.34 3.79
CA ALA A 123 16.67 -9.40 2.80
C ALA A 123 17.88 -10.33 2.84
N ASP A 124 17.62 -11.63 2.79
CA ASP A 124 18.68 -12.64 2.58
C ASP A 124 19.25 -12.54 1.16
N VAL A 125 18.39 -12.24 0.18
CA VAL A 125 18.73 -11.95 -1.20
C VAL A 125 17.66 -11.06 -1.83
N ILE A 126 18.07 -10.15 -2.71
CA ILE A 126 17.14 -9.44 -3.60
C ILE A 126 16.93 -10.36 -4.82
N PRO A 127 15.72 -10.92 -5.03
CA PRO A 127 15.51 -11.86 -6.12
C PRO A 127 15.51 -11.17 -7.48
N ASP A 128 16.05 -11.83 -8.51
CA ASP A 128 16.04 -11.34 -9.90
C ASP A 128 14.60 -11.07 -10.37
N GLU A 129 13.62 -11.88 -9.92
CA GLU A 129 12.20 -11.68 -10.24
C GLU A 129 11.69 -10.31 -9.81
N LEU A 130 12.22 -9.71 -8.73
CA LEU A 130 11.85 -8.36 -8.32
C LEU A 130 12.41 -7.32 -9.29
N SER A 131 13.68 -7.43 -9.66
CA SER A 131 14.31 -6.54 -10.64
C SER A 131 13.60 -6.62 -12.00
N GLU A 132 13.36 -7.84 -12.50
CA GLU A 132 12.62 -8.07 -13.74
C GLU A 132 11.16 -7.58 -13.67
N PHE A 133 10.53 -7.66 -12.50
CA PHE A 133 9.17 -7.14 -12.30
C PHE A 133 9.13 -5.61 -12.36
N LEU A 134 9.99 -4.93 -11.61
CA LEU A 134 10.06 -3.46 -11.56
C LEU A 134 10.48 -2.85 -12.91
N SER A 135 11.38 -3.51 -13.63
CA SER A 135 11.88 -3.06 -14.93
C SER A 135 10.99 -3.42 -16.13
N ASP A 136 9.87 -4.11 -15.92
CA ASP A 136 8.92 -4.47 -16.97
C ASP A 136 8.07 -3.25 -17.39
N ALA A 137 8.46 -2.60 -18.49
CA ALA A 137 7.80 -1.39 -18.99
C ALA A 137 6.30 -1.57 -19.36
N ARG A 138 5.83 -2.81 -19.44
CA ARG A 138 4.41 -3.13 -19.66
C ARG A 138 3.55 -2.86 -18.43
N PHE A 139 4.15 -2.86 -17.24
CA PHE A 139 3.46 -2.59 -15.99
C PHE A 139 3.50 -1.11 -15.67
N ARG A 140 2.47 -0.60 -15.00
CA ARG A 140 2.42 0.78 -14.51
C ARG A 140 2.55 0.74 -13.00
N PHE A 141 3.63 1.31 -12.49
CA PHE A 141 3.85 1.46 -11.06
C PHE A 141 3.26 2.79 -10.63
N VAL A 142 2.20 2.77 -9.84
CA VAL A 142 1.44 3.95 -9.44
C VAL A 142 1.71 4.29 -7.98
N GLY A 143 1.92 5.58 -7.70
CA GLY A 143 2.20 6.09 -6.36
C GLY A 143 2.01 7.61 -6.29
N VAL A 144 2.17 8.19 -5.11
CA VAL A 144 2.08 9.66 -4.90
C VAL A 144 3.46 10.19 -4.59
N GLY A 145 4.04 11.01 -5.48
CA GLY A 145 5.44 11.42 -5.32
C GLY A 145 6.45 10.35 -5.69
N ILE A 146 6.01 9.37 -6.50
CA ILE A 146 6.73 8.14 -6.84
C ILE A 146 8.12 8.38 -7.45
N ASP A 147 8.38 9.52 -8.11
CA ASP A 147 9.69 9.82 -8.66
C ASP A 147 10.80 9.82 -7.59
N ALA A 148 10.48 10.27 -6.37
CA ALA A 148 11.42 10.25 -5.25
C ALA A 148 11.69 8.82 -4.79
N ASP A 149 10.66 7.98 -4.77
CA ASP A 149 10.76 6.57 -4.38
C ASP A 149 11.59 5.77 -5.40
N VAL A 150 11.35 5.99 -6.69
CA VAL A 150 12.09 5.33 -7.78
C VAL A 150 13.55 5.74 -7.77
N ALA A 151 13.84 7.04 -7.67
CA ALA A 151 15.22 7.52 -7.58
C ALA A 151 15.95 6.91 -6.38
N LYS A 152 15.24 6.75 -5.26
CA LYS A 152 15.78 6.16 -4.05
C LYS A 152 16.05 4.65 -4.18
N LEU A 153 15.17 3.89 -4.83
CA LEU A 153 15.40 2.46 -5.11
C LEU A 153 16.62 2.24 -6.00
N GLU A 154 16.78 3.07 -7.02
CA GLU A 154 17.93 3.01 -7.92
C GLU A 154 19.23 3.32 -7.14
N GLU A 155 19.23 4.35 -6.30
CA GLU A 155 20.40 4.73 -5.48
C GLU A 155 20.75 3.68 -4.42
N ASP A 156 19.74 3.14 -3.72
CA ASP A 156 19.95 2.24 -2.59
C ASP A 156 20.26 0.81 -3.04
N TYR A 157 19.67 0.35 -4.15
CA TYR A 157 19.61 -1.08 -4.51
C TYR A 157 19.79 -1.37 -6.00
N GLU A 158 20.06 -0.37 -6.85
CA GLU A 158 20.19 -0.54 -8.32
C GLU A 158 18.92 -1.17 -8.95
N LEU A 159 17.75 -0.90 -8.36
CA LEU A 159 16.46 -1.40 -8.81
C LEU A 159 15.72 -0.35 -9.64
N THR A 160 15.74 -0.53 -10.97
CA THR A 160 15.05 0.37 -11.90
C THR A 160 13.55 0.06 -11.98
N VAL A 161 12.73 1.10 -11.78
CA VAL A 161 11.28 1.05 -12.06
C VAL A 161 11.01 1.66 -13.44
N ALA A 162 10.60 0.84 -14.41
CA ALA A 162 10.60 1.25 -15.82
C ALA A 162 9.48 2.21 -16.22
N ASN A 163 8.33 2.15 -15.55
CA ASN A 163 7.15 2.92 -15.91
C ASN A 163 6.39 3.42 -14.66
N PRO A 164 7.00 4.36 -13.92
CA PRO A 164 6.34 5.00 -12.79
C PRO A 164 5.31 6.03 -13.26
N VAL A 165 4.21 6.12 -12.53
CA VAL A 165 3.09 7.03 -12.81
C VAL A 165 2.71 7.74 -11.52
N ASP A 166 2.93 9.05 -11.48
CA ASP A 166 2.50 9.87 -10.36
C ASP A 166 0.99 10.12 -10.42
N LEU A 167 0.27 9.59 -9.41
CA LEU A 167 -1.18 9.69 -9.31
C LEU A 167 -1.67 11.13 -9.15
N ARG A 168 -0.84 12.05 -8.65
CA ARG A 168 -1.19 13.47 -8.53
C ARG A 168 -1.39 14.10 -9.90
N VAL A 169 -0.45 13.82 -10.81
CA VAL A 169 -0.48 14.33 -12.19
C VAL A 169 -1.63 13.69 -12.95
N LEU A 170 -1.74 12.36 -12.86
CA LEU A 170 -2.82 11.62 -13.53
C LEU A 170 -4.21 12.07 -13.06
N ALA A 171 -4.42 12.24 -11.75
CA ALA A 171 -5.70 12.70 -11.21
C ALA A 171 -6.03 14.14 -11.64
N ALA A 172 -5.03 15.03 -11.63
CA ALA A 172 -5.23 16.41 -12.06
C ALA A 172 -5.67 16.50 -13.53
N GLU A 173 -5.06 15.70 -14.41
CA GLU A 173 -5.41 15.61 -15.83
C GLU A 173 -6.80 14.98 -16.03
N LYS A 174 -7.03 13.79 -15.47
CA LYS A 174 -8.26 13.02 -15.69
C LYS A 174 -9.51 13.68 -15.12
N MET A 175 -9.38 14.46 -14.06
CA MET A 175 -10.50 15.12 -13.38
C MET A 175 -10.65 16.61 -13.76
N ASP A 176 -9.78 17.16 -14.61
CA ASP A 176 -9.69 18.60 -14.92
C ASP A 176 -9.57 19.46 -13.64
N ARG A 177 -8.69 19.04 -12.72
CA ARG A 177 -8.49 19.66 -11.40
C ARG A 177 -7.00 19.88 -11.10
N PRO A 178 -6.41 20.97 -11.60
CA PRO A 178 -4.97 21.25 -11.49
C PRO A 178 -4.44 21.24 -10.04
N GLU A 179 -5.26 21.57 -9.06
CA GLU A 179 -4.88 21.57 -7.64
C GLU A 179 -4.51 20.17 -7.11
N LEU A 180 -4.96 19.10 -7.76
CA LEU A 180 -4.63 17.72 -7.36
C LEU A 180 -3.18 17.33 -7.67
N SER A 181 -2.49 18.08 -8.55
CA SER A 181 -1.08 17.85 -8.90
C SER A 181 -0.11 17.96 -7.71
N THR A 182 -0.56 18.53 -6.59
CA THR A 182 0.22 18.66 -5.35
C THR A 182 -0.43 17.92 -4.17
N ALA A 183 -1.51 17.17 -4.41
CA ALA A 183 -2.26 16.49 -3.37
C ALA A 183 -1.47 15.33 -2.75
N GLY A 184 -1.65 15.11 -1.45
CA GLY A 184 -1.20 13.89 -0.80
C GLY A 184 -2.16 12.73 -1.04
N LEU A 185 -1.71 11.49 -0.81
CA LEU A 185 -2.50 10.28 -1.01
C LEU A 185 -3.84 10.29 -0.28
N ALA A 186 -3.87 10.76 0.98
CA ALA A 186 -5.11 10.86 1.74
C ALA A 186 -6.15 11.81 1.10
N THR A 187 -5.69 12.86 0.41
CA THR A 187 -6.56 13.76 -0.36
C THR A 187 -7.09 13.02 -1.58
N LEU A 188 -6.24 12.34 -2.36
CA LEU A 188 -6.69 11.58 -3.53
C LEU A 188 -7.69 10.46 -3.15
N VAL A 189 -7.45 9.74 -2.05
CA VAL A 189 -8.41 8.75 -1.50
C VAL A 189 -9.77 9.40 -1.22
N LYS A 190 -9.77 10.60 -0.65
CA LYS A 190 -11.02 11.32 -0.37
C LYS A 190 -11.74 11.72 -1.64
N GLU A 191 -11.02 12.31 -2.60
CA GLU A 191 -11.62 12.87 -3.81
C GLU A 191 -12.09 11.78 -4.79
N ILE A 192 -11.38 10.65 -4.89
CA ILE A 192 -11.65 9.59 -5.88
C ILE A 192 -12.44 8.41 -5.29
N MET A 193 -12.22 8.09 -4.01
CA MET A 193 -12.87 6.94 -3.38
C MET A 193 -13.96 7.33 -2.39
N GLY A 194 -14.07 8.61 -2.03
CA GLY A 194 -15.00 9.07 -0.98
C GLY A 194 -14.65 8.55 0.42
N LEU A 195 -13.45 8.01 0.62
CA LEU A 195 -13.00 7.41 1.88
C LEU A 195 -12.09 8.34 2.67
N ARG A 196 -11.88 8.03 3.96
CA ARG A 196 -10.90 8.74 4.79
C ARG A 196 -9.69 7.87 5.09
N MET A 197 -8.52 8.35 4.73
CA MET A 197 -7.25 7.74 5.08
C MET A 197 -6.60 8.48 6.24
N SER A 198 -6.33 7.78 7.34
CA SER A 198 -5.54 8.33 8.45
C SER A 198 -4.07 8.03 8.20
N LYS A 199 -3.21 9.06 8.20
CA LYS A 199 -1.75 8.91 8.09
C LYS A 199 -1.08 9.41 9.38
N PRO A 200 -1.17 8.68 10.50
CA PRO A 200 -0.66 9.15 11.78
C PRO A 200 0.85 9.34 11.74
N ARG A 201 1.31 10.53 12.14
CA ARG A 201 2.74 10.88 12.09
C ARG A 201 3.64 9.90 12.86
N HIS A 202 3.17 9.36 13.97
CA HIS A 202 3.95 8.43 14.79
C HIS A 202 4.19 7.05 14.13
N ILE A 203 3.37 6.67 13.14
CA ILE A 203 3.61 5.47 12.32
C ILE A 203 4.46 5.83 11.10
N ARG A 204 4.07 6.89 10.37
CA ARG A 204 4.82 7.35 9.19
C ARG A 204 6.29 7.67 9.49
N ALA A 205 6.58 8.18 10.68
CA ALA A 205 7.93 8.50 11.13
C ALA A 205 8.45 7.49 12.16
N SER A 206 8.04 6.22 12.05
CA SER A 206 8.46 5.13 12.94
C SER A 206 9.75 4.45 12.48
N GLU A 207 10.20 3.47 13.27
CA GLU A 207 11.36 2.63 12.95
C GLU A 207 10.95 1.57 11.92
N TRP A 208 11.02 1.93 10.65
CA TRP A 208 10.68 1.05 9.51
C TRP A 208 11.76 0.00 9.23
N ASP A 209 12.97 0.20 9.73
CA ASP A 209 14.13 -0.69 9.65
C ASP A 209 14.17 -1.76 10.75
N ARG A 210 13.13 -1.90 11.57
CA ARG A 210 13.04 -2.94 12.59
C ARG A 210 12.85 -4.32 11.97
N GLU A 211 13.40 -5.36 12.62
CA GLU A 211 13.33 -6.75 12.14
C GLU A 211 11.89 -7.29 12.04
N ARG A 212 11.02 -6.91 12.97
CA ARG A 212 9.61 -7.30 13.00
C ARG A 212 8.70 -6.09 13.06
N LEU A 213 7.98 -5.80 11.97
CA LEU A 213 7.00 -4.72 11.93
C LEU A 213 5.85 -4.94 12.91
N THR A 214 5.30 -3.84 13.42
CA THR A 214 4.06 -3.87 14.20
C THR A 214 2.85 -4.04 13.29
N LEU A 215 1.73 -4.55 13.83
CA LEU A 215 0.46 -4.59 13.08
C LEU A 215 0.01 -3.22 12.56
N HIS A 216 0.35 -2.14 13.26
CA HIS A 216 0.03 -0.78 12.82
C HIS A 216 0.85 -0.36 11.60
N GLN A 217 2.15 -0.71 11.57
CA GLN A 217 3.02 -0.51 10.43
C GLN A 217 2.58 -1.35 9.22
N ILE A 218 2.28 -2.64 9.42
CA ILE A 218 1.79 -3.53 8.35
C ILE A 218 0.49 -2.99 7.75
N LYS A 219 -0.47 -2.61 8.60
CA LYS A 219 -1.75 -2.04 8.15
C LYS A 219 -1.54 -0.72 7.39
N TYR A 220 -0.63 0.13 7.85
CA TYR A 220 -0.31 1.40 7.21
C TYR A 220 0.33 1.20 5.83
N ALA A 221 1.39 0.40 5.76
CA ALA A 221 2.14 0.12 4.52
C ALA A 221 1.24 -0.55 3.47
N CYS A 222 0.40 -1.52 3.89
CA CYS A 222 -0.60 -2.11 3.00
C CYS A 222 -1.64 -1.08 2.52
N ALA A 223 -2.09 -0.17 3.38
CA ALA A 223 -3.06 0.84 3.02
C ALA A 223 -2.51 1.84 1.99
N ASP A 224 -1.24 2.23 2.10
CA ASP A 224 -0.60 3.13 1.14
C ASP A 224 -0.47 2.47 -0.24
N ALA A 225 0.07 1.25 -0.33
CA ALA A 225 0.18 0.54 -1.59
C ALA A 225 -1.19 0.21 -2.22
N PHE A 226 -2.16 -0.26 -1.43
CA PHE A 226 -3.51 -0.54 -1.92
C PHE A 226 -4.24 0.73 -2.39
N ALA A 227 -4.10 1.85 -1.67
CA ALA A 227 -4.67 3.12 -2.08
C ALA A 227 -4.14 3.55 -3.43
N SER A 228 -2.82 3.49 -3.61
CA SER A 228 -2.17 3.85 -4.86
C SER A 228 -2.66 2.96 -6.01
N PHE A 229 -2.71 1.63 -5.79
CA PHE A 229 -3.27 0.68 -6.76
C PHE A 229 -4.71 1.03 -7.16
N GLU A 230 -5.61 1.17 -6.19
CA GLU A 230 -7.04 1.33 -6.43
C GLU A 230 -7.37 2.69 -7.06
N ILE A 231 -6.65 3.75 -6.67
CA ILE A 231 -6.74 5.06 -7.34
C ILE A 231 -6.27 4.96 -8.79
N GLY A 232 -5.10 4.36 -9.03
CA GLY A 232 -4.59 4.15 -10.39
C GLY A 232 -5.58 3.37 -11.25
N ARG A 233 -6.11 2.26 -10.72
CA ARG A 233 -7.14 1.45 -11.36
C ARG A 233 -8.35 2.30 -11.78
N ARG A 234 -8.93 3.07 -10.86
CA ARG A 234 -10.09 3.93 -11.18
C ARG A 234 -9.79 4.99 -12.23
N LEU A 235 -8.62 5.63 -12.17
CA LEU A 235 -8.23 6.66 -13.14
C LEU A 235 -7.95 6.09 -14.54
N PHE A 236 -7.40 4.87 -14.65
CA PHE A 236 -7.15 4.24 -15.94
C PHE A 236 -8.40 3.62 -16.58
N TYR A 237 -9.38 3.20 -15.78
CA TYR A 237 -10.65 2.63 -16.26
C TYR A 237 -11.83 3.61 -16.20
N ASP A 238 -11.57 4.90 -15.95
CA ASP A 238 -12.55 5.99 -15.88
C ASP A 238 -13.71 5.71 -14.88
N GLU A 239 -13.38 5.12 -13.73
CA GLU A 239 -14.29 4.82 -12.60
C GLU A 239 -14.18 5.87 -11.48
N ILE A 240 -14.27 7.16 -11.84
CA ILE A 240 -14.11 8.32 -10.94
C ILE A 240 -15.45 8.96 -10.55
#